data_AF-A0A3D0R4V5-F1
#
_entry.id   AF-A0A3D0R4V5-F1
#
_cell.length_a   1.000
_cell.length_b   1.000
_cell.length_c   1.000
_cell.angle_alpha   90.00
_cell.angle_beta   90.00
_cell.angle_gamma   90.00
#
_symmetry.space_group_name_H-M   'P 1'
#
loop_
_entity.id
_entity.type
_entity.pdbx_description
1 polymer ?
#
loop_
_entity_poly.entity_id
_entity_poly.type
_entity_poly.pdbx_seq_one_letter_code
_entity_poly.pdbx_strand_id
1 'polypeptide(L)'
;NSGHSLKQLKSVMLREIATLQNQPVANAELDRIKTQIIAQKTFEKDSLFGQAMELGLLETVGIGWHAKDEYQKNIQAITPEQIQEVAKRYFIPANETEAQLHPINQSENSR
;
A
#
# COMPACT_ATOMS: atom_id res chain seq x y z
N ASN A 1 -21.01 -18.86 9.55
CA ASN A 1 -20.87 -17.86 8.47
C ASN A 1 -20.74 -18.56 7.14
N SER A 2 -21.84 -18.71 6.43
CA SER A 2 -21.83 -19.18 5.04
C SER A 2 -21.25 -18.05 4.19
N GLY A 3 -19.99 -18.12 3.77
CA GLY A 3 -19.45 -17.03 2.95
C GLY A 3 -17.95 -17.08 2.79
N HIS A 4 -17.53 -17.65 1.66
CA HIS A 4 -16.18 -17.69 1.09
C HIS A 4 -15.07 -18.38 1.92
N SER A 5 -14.37 -19.32 1.28
CA SER A 5 -13.19 -19.96 1.89
C SER A 5 -11.96 -19.06 1.80
N LEU A 6 -10.98 -19.27 2.68
CA LEU A 6 -9.68 -18.58 2.60
C LEU A 6 -9.02 -18.75 1.22
N LYS A 7 -9.19 -19.93 0.60
CA LYS A 7 -8.74 -20.21 -0.77
C LYS A 7 -9.43 -19.30 -1.81
N GLN A 8 -10.74 -19.08 -1.68
CA GLN A 8 -11.47 -18.19 -2.58
C GLN A 8 -11.02 -16.74 -2.39
N LEU A 9 -10.82 -16.29 -1.15
CA LEU A 9 -10.29 -14.95 -0.85
C LEU A 9 -8.91 -14.74 -1.49
N LYS A 10 -7.98 -15.69 -1.27
CA LYS A 10 -6.65 -15.67 -1.88
C LYS A 10 -6.74 -15.59 -3.42
N SER A 11 -7.60 -16.40 -4.04
CA SER A 11 -7.75 -16.39 -5.50
C SER A 11 -8.24 -15.04 -6.05
N VAL A 12 -9.13 -14.34 -5.33
CA VAL A 12 -9.59 -13.01 -5.75
C VAL A 12 -8.47 -11.98 -5.60
N MET A 13 -7.73 -11.99 -4.48
CA MET A 13 -6.59 -11.09 -4.28
C MET A 13 -5.51 -11.28 -5.35
N LEU A 14 -5.15 -12.54 -5.66
CA LEU A 14 -4.19 -12.83 -6.72
C LEU A 14 -4.69 -12.42 -8.11
N ARG A 15 -6.01 -12.43 -8.34
CA ARG A 15 -6.60 -11.94 -9.60
C ARG A 15 -6.43 -10.43 -9.74
N GLU A 16 -6.65 -9.66 -8.68
CA GLU A 16 -6.44 -8.20 -8.72
C GLU A 16 -4.97 -7.85 -8.97
N ILE A 17 -4.03 -8.58 -8.35
CA ILE A 17 -2.61 -8.45 -8.64
C ILE A 17 -2.32 -8.75 -10.12
N ALA A 18 -2.88 -9.85 -10.65
CA ALA A 18 -2.73 -10.18 -12.06
C ALA A 18 -3.34 -9.11 -12.98
N THR A 19 -4.46 -8.49 -12.61
CA THR A 19 -5.03 -7.34 -13.35
C THR A 19 -4.05 -6.18 -13.39
N LEU A 20 -3.48 -5.78 -12.24
CA LEU A 20 -2.47 -4.71 -12.17
C LEU A 20 -1.21 -5.01 -13.00
N GLN A 21 -0.81 -6.28 -13.08
CA GLN A 21 0.31 -6.71 -13.92
C GLN A 21 0.00 -6.66 -15.41
N ASN A 22 -1.25 -6.89 -15.83
CA ASN A 22 -1.59 -7.06 -17.24
C ASN A 22 -2.27 -5.83 -17.85
N GLN A 23 -2.87 -4.97 -17.04
CA GLN A 23 -3.65 -3.82 -17.48
C GLN A 23 -3.21 -2.57 -16.72
N PRO A 24 -2.86 -1.47 -17.41
CA PRO A 24 -2.61 -0.20 -16.75
C PRO A 24 -3.85 0.28 -15.99
N VAL A 25 -3.64 0.91 -14.84
CA VAL A 25 -4.73 1.54 -14.09
C VAL A 25 -5.35 2.67 -14.89
N ALA A 26 -6.65 2.90 -14.72
CA ALA A 26 -7.33 4.02 -15.36
C ALA A 26 -6.79 5.36 -14.85
N ASN A 27 -6.56 6.32 -15.74
CA ASN A 27 -6.05 7.65 -15.37
C ASN A 27 -6.94 8.33 -14.31
N ALA A 28 -8.27 8.25 -14.46
CA ALA A 28 -9.21 8.82 -13.49
C ALA A 28 -9.05 8.24 -12.07
N GLU A 29 -8.79 6.94 -11.98
CA GLU A 29 -8.56 6.29 -10.68
C GLU A 29 -7.20 6.69 -10.09
N LEU A 30 -6.16 6.74 -10.93
CA LEU A 30 -4.83 7.20 -10.51
C LEU A 30 -4.88 8.65 -10.00
N ASP A 31 -5.56 9.55 -10.70
CA ASP A 31 -5.70 10.95 -10.29
C ASP A 31 -6.48 11.10 -8.99
N ARG A 32 -7.53 10.29 -8.80
CA ARG A 32 -8.30 10.22 -7.55
C ARG A 32 -7.40 9.81 -6.38
N ILE A 33 -6.60 8.76 -6.54
CA ILE A 33 -5.68 8.27 -5.50
C ILE A 33 -4.56 9.28 -5.21
N LYS A 34 -3.94 9.87 -6.24
CA LYS A 34 -2.93 10.92 -6.06
C LYS A 34 -3.48 12.09 -5.24
N THR A 35 -4.71 12.52 -5.54
CA THR A 35 -5.39 13.59 -4.79
C THR A 35 -5.56 13.22 -3.32
N GLN A 36 -5.99 11.98 -3.02
CA GLN A 36 -6.16 11.50 -1.65
C GLN A 36 -4.84 11.45 -0.88
N ILE A 37 -3.76 10.97 -1.50
CA ILE A 37 -2.42 10.92 -0.88
C ILE A 37 -1.91 12.33 -0.55
N ILE A 38 -2.06 13.28 -1.49
CA ILE A 38 -1.63 14.67 -1.28
C ILE A 38 -2.46 15.35 -0.19
N ALA A 39 -3.76 15.09 -0.13
CA ALA A 39 -4.62 15.60 0.92
C ALA A 39 -4.21 15.06 2.30
N GLN A 40 -3.98 13.74 2.43
CA GLN A 40 -3.47 13.14 3.67
C GLN A 40 -2.14 13.77 4.08
N LYS A 41 -1.23 13.96 3.12
CA LYS A 41 0.06 14.60 3.40
C LYS A 41 -0.06 16.05 3.85
N THR A 42 -1.10 16.75 3.39
CA THR A 42 -1.39 18.12 3.83
C THR A 42 -1.90 18.13 5.26
N PHE A 43 -2.83 17.25 5.63
CA PHE A 43 -3.33 17.15 7.01
C PHE A 43 -2.24 16.74 8.02
N GLU A 44 -1.25 15.94 7.63
CA GLU A 44 -0.10 15.62 8.49
C GLU A 44 0.68 16.87 8.93
N LYS A 45 0.65 17.96 8.15
CA LYS A 45 1.33 19.22 8.48
C LYS A 45 0.67 19.95 9.67
N ASP A 46 -0.55 19.60 10.04
CA ASP A 46 -1.21 20.18 11.22
C ASP A 46 -0.63 19.65 12.55
N SER A 47 0.22 18.61 12.50
CA SER A 47 0.85 18.00 13.66
C SER A 47 2.35 18.28 13.72
N LEU A 48 2.80 19.05 14.73
CA LEU A 48 4.23 19.24 15.00
C LEU A 48 4.95 17.93 15.28
N PHE A 49 4.28 17.01 15.98
CA PHE A 49 4.80 15.66 16.22
C PHE A 49 4.95 14.88 14.90
N GLY A 50 3.93 14.92 14.04
CA GLY A 50 3.96 14.27 12.73
C GLY A 50 5.10 14.79 11.85
N GLN A 51 5.27 16.11 11.80
CA GLN A 51 6.37 16.74 11.08
C GLN A 51 7.74 16.32 11.65
N ALA A 52 7.92 16.38 12.97
CA ALA A 52 9.19 15.97 13.60
C ALA A 52 9.53 14.49 13.32
N MET A 53 8.52 13.61 13.38
CA MET A 53 8.68 12.19 13.06
C MET A 53 9.07 11.96 11.59
N GLU A 54 8.49 12.72 10.65
CA GLU A 54 8.87 12.64 9.24
C GLU A 54 10.33 13.05 9.01
N LEU A 55 10.75 14.22 9.53
CA LEU A 55 12.13 14.69 9.35
C LEU A 55 13.12 13.70 9.97
N GLY A 56 12.83 13.22 11.19
CA GLY A 56 13.66 12.24 11.87
C GLY A 56 13.76 10.93 11.09
N LEU A 57 12.65 10.44 10.51
CA LEU A 57 12.67 9.23 9.69
C LEU A 57 13.57 9.43 8.46
N LEU A 58 13.39 10.51 7.71
CA LEU A 58 14.16 10.78 6.49
C LEU A 58 15.67 10.88 6.75
N GLU A 59 16.07 11.48 7.88
CA GLU A 59 17.47 11.53 8.30
C GLU A 59 18.01 10.16 8.72
N THR A 60 17.24 9.42 9.52
CA THR A 60 17.69 8.11 10.04
C THR A 60 17.86 7.06 8.96
N VAL A 61 17.08 7.12 7.87
CA VAL A 61 17.25 6.23 6.71
C VAL A 61 18.26 6.77 5.67
N GLY A 62 18.89 7.92 5.92
CA GLY A 62 19.93 8.50 5.07
C GLY A 62 19.44 9.19 3.79
N ILE A 63 18.14 9.48 3.68
CA ILE A 63 17.54 10.18 2.53
C ILE A 63 17.73 11.70 2.67
N GLY A 64 17.71 12.21 3.90
CA GLY A 64 17.82 13.63 4.21
C GLY A 64 16.46 14.36 4.20
N TRP A 65 16.28 15.29 5.12
CA TRP A 65 14.99 15.93 5.39
C TRP A 65 14.43 16.73 4.20
N HIS A 66 15.29 17.23 3.32
CA HIS A 66 14.91 18.01 2.13
C HIS A 66 14.04 17.21 1.15
N ALA A 67 14.14 15.87 1.15
CA ALA A 67 13.34 15.00 0.30
C ALA A 67 11.82 15.14 0.54
N LYS A 68 11.41 15.64 1.71
CA LYS A 68 10.00 15.94 2.01
C LYS A 68 9.39 16.92 1.00
N ASP A 69 10.20 17.85 0.48
CA ASP A 69 9.75 18.91 -0.42
C ASP A 69 9.52 18.37 -1.85
N GLU A 70 10.12 17.23 -2.18
CA GLU A 70 9.96 16.56 -3.47
C GLU A 70 8.79 15.57 -3.48
N TYR A 71 8.29 15.15 -2.31
CA TYR A 71 7.29 14.09 -2.18
C TYR A 71 6.05 14.32 -3.05
N GLN A 72 5.45 15.51 -2.98
CA GLN A 72 4.26 15.83 -3.77
C GLN A 72 4.54 15.77 -5.29
N LYS A 73 5.68 16.33 -5.72
CA LYS A 73 6.10 16.31 -7.13
C LYS A 73 6.28 14.88 -7.61
N ASN A 74 6.91 14.03 -6.79
CA ASN A 74 7.16 12.63 -7.12
C ASN A 74 5.85 11.83 -7.23
N ILE A 75 4.89 12.03 -6.31
CA ILE A 75 3.56 11.40 -6.40
C ILE A 75 2.81 11.84 -7.67
N GLN A 76 2.86 13.12 -8.02
CA GLN A 76 2.20 13.63 -9.23
C GLN A 76 2.78 13.05 -10.53
N ALA A 77 4.09 12.79 -10.56
CA ALA A 77 4.79 12.27 -11.72
C ALA A 77 4.54 10.77 -12.02
N ILE A 78 3.93 10.02 -11.11
CA ILE A 78 3.67 8.58 -11.28
C ILE A 78 2.76 8.33 -12.49
N THR A 79 3.12 7.39 -13.36
CA THR A 79 2.26 6.98 -14.49
C THR A 79 1.62 5.60 -14.28
N PRO A 80 0.51 5.28 -14.99
CA PRO A 80 -0.07 3.94 -14.98
C PRO A 80 0.91 2.83 -15.38
N GLU A 81 1.80 3.12 -16.32
CA GLU A 81 2.81 2.17 -16.82
C GLU A 81 3.84 1.86 -15.74
N GLN A 82 4.30 2.86 -14.99
CA GLN A 82 5.22 2.65 -13.87
C GLN A 82 4.59 1.77 -12.78
N ILE A 83 3.29 1.94 -12.50
CA ILE A 83 2.55 1.08 -11.57
C ILE A 83 2.53 -0.37 -12.08
N GLN A 84 2.25 -0.57 -13.37
CA GLN A 84 2.26 -1.89 -13.98
C GLN A 84 3.67 -2.53 -13.96
N GLU A 85 4.72 -1.77 -14.26
CA GLU A 85 6.11 -2.24 -14.21
C GLU A 85 6.50 -2.70 -12.81
N VAL A 86 6.16 -1.92 -11.77
CA VAL A 86 6.37 -2.27 -10.37
C VAL A 86 5.59 -3.53 -10.00
N ALA A 87 4.32 -3.65 -10.43
CA ALA A 87 3.51 -4.82 -10.18
C ALA A 87 4.12 -6.10 -10.79
N LYS A 88 4.65 -6.01 -12.02
CA LYS A 88 5.36 -7.13 -12.69
C LYS A 88 6.67 -7.48 -11.99
N ARG A 89 7.40 -6.47 -11.51
CA ARG A 89 8.72 -6.65 -10.90
C ARG A 89 8.66 -7.29 -9.52
N TYR A 90 7.70 -6.90 -8.68
CA TYR A 90 7.70 -7.26 -7.26
C TYR A 90 6.67 -8.31 -6.87
N PHE A 91 5.50 -8.38 -7.53
CA PHE A 91 4.50 -9.39 -7.24
C PHE A 91 4.77 -10.70 -7.99
N ILE A 92 5.91 -11.32 -7.68
CA ILE A 92 6.28 -12.64 -8.23
C ILE A 92 5.97 -13.76 -7.23
N PRO A 93 5.55 -14.96 -7.69
CA PRO A 93 5.20 -16.07 -6.79
C PRO A 93 6.32 -16.47 -5.83
N ALA A 94 7.58 -16.31 -6.24
CA ALA A 94 8.74 -16.62 -5.39
C ALA A 94 8.85 -15.76 -4.12
N ASN A 95 8.22 -14.58 -4.12
CA ASN A 95 8.21 -13.66 -2.98
C ASN A 95 6.88 -13.70 -2.21
N GLU A 96 5.98 -14.63 -2.54
CA GLU A 96 4.68 -14.74 -1.89
C GLU A 96 4.82 -15.35 -0.48
N THR A 97 4.25 -14.69 0.51
CA THR A 97 4.10 -15.22 1.88
C THR A 97 2.63 -15.17 2.27
N GLU A 98 2.07 -16.31 2.69
CA GLU A 98 0.69 -16.42 3.16
C GLU A 98 0.65 -16.71 4.65
N ALA A 99 -0.14 -15.91 5.40
CA ALA A 99 -0.42 -16.14 6.81
C ALA A 99 -1.94 -16.26 7.02
N GLN A 100 -2.37 -17.33 7.68
CA GLN A 100 -3.79 -17.58 7.98
C GLN A 100 -4.01 -17.54 9.49
N LEU A 101 -4.98 -16.72 9.93
CA LEU A 101 -5.42 -16.68 11.32
C LEU A 101 -6.68 -17.52 11.47
N HIS A 102 -6.58 -18.59 12.25
CA HIS A 102 -7.73 -19.40 12.64
C HIS A 102 -8.22 -18.96 14.02
N PRO A 103 -9.44 -18.43 14.15
CA PRO A 103 -9.97 -18.05 15.45
C PRO A 103 -10.18 -19.30 16.30
N ILE A 104 -9.64 -19.31 17.52
CA ILE A 104 -9.94 -20.31 18.54
C ILE A 104 -11.13 -19.85 19.37
N ASN A 105 -12.03 -20.77 19.70
CA ASN A 105 -13.20 -20.45 20.52
C ASN A 105 -12.76 -20.34 21.98
N GLN A 106 -12.93 -19.17 22.61
CA GLN A 106 -12.41 -18.89 23.96
C GLN A 106 -13.03 -19.76 25.07
N SER A 107 -14.13 -20.48 24.80
CA SER A 107 -14.79 -21.35 25.78
C SER A 107 -14.05 -22.67 26.08
N GLU A 108 -13.05 -23.06 25.28
CA GLU A 108 -12.27 -24.30 25.51
C GLU A 108 -11.12 -24.11 26.51
N ASN A 109 -10.77 -22.86 26.87
CA ASN A 109 -9.65 -22.54 27.77
C ASN A 109 -10.06 -22.29 29.23
N SER A 110 -11.35 -22.45 29.56
CA SER A 110 -11.90 -22.23 30.92
C SER A 110 -12.24 -23.55 31.62
N ARG A 111 -11.34 -24.54 31.56
CA ARG A 111 -11.40 -25.75 32.39
C ARG A 111 -10.21 -25.83 33.33
#